data_AF-A0A849EHU0-F1
#
_entry.id   AF-A0A849EHU0-F1
#
_cell.length_a   1.000
_cell.length_b   1.000
_cell.length_c   1.000
_cell.angle_alpha   90.00
_cell.angle_beta   90.00
_cell.angle_gamma   90.00
#
_symmetry.space_group_name_H-M   'P 1'
#
loop_
_entity.id
_entity.type
_entity.pdbx_description
1 polymer ?
#
loop_
_entity_poly.entity_id
_entity_poly.type
_entity_poly.pdbx_seq_one_letter_code
_entity_poly.pdbx_strand_id
1 'polypeptide(L)'
;MTALVKQHLIDPEICIRCYTCEEHCPIDAITHDDNNVVVDVSKCNFCMDCISPCPTGSIDNWRVVAEPYTLEQQFEMLELPEQEEGLEEPSDGGGSLEALEDEIEALLAKAHEGTGGKPVAPASASKPSINLFNRAKPARAIEQGNFRLTDADAESDVRHIILNLGEQVFPVLE
;
A
#
# COMPACT_ATOMS: atom_id res chain seq x y z
N MET A 1 -1.13 20.99 32.15
CA MET A 1 -0.17 20.86 31.05
C MET A 1 -0.72 19.77 30.16
N THR A 2 -1.33 20.15 29.04
CA THR A 2 -1.81 19.20 28.04
C THR A 2 -0.57 18.60 27.38
N ALA A 3 -0.42 17.27 27.44
CA ALA A 3 0.69 16.60 26.78
C ALA A 3 0.48 16.69 25.26
N LEU A 4 1.55 16.90 24.50
CA LEU A 4 1.50 16.91 23.05
C LEU A 4 1.01 15.56 22.53
N VAL A 5 0.14 15.58 21.51
CA VAL A 5 -0.44 14.39 20.90
C VAL A 5 0.06 14.29 19.47
N LYS A 6 0.62 13.13 19.12
CA LYS A 6 0.89 12.76 17.72
C LYS A 6 -0.40 12.16 17.14
N GLN A 7 -1.08 12.91 16.29
CA GLN A 7 -2.36 12.52 15.71
C GLN A 7 -2.21 12.05 14.26
N HIS A 8 -2.90 10.95 13.95
CA HIS A 8 -3.08 10.45 12.59
C HIS A 8 -4.08 11.31 11.85
N LEU A 9 -3.76 11.74 10.64
CA LEU A 9 -4.70 12.40 9.76
C LEU A 9 -4.62 11.76 8.37
N ILE A 10 -5.74 11.80 7.65
CA ILE A 10 -5.81 11.39 6.25
C ILE A 10 -5.87 12.66 5.41
N ASP A 11 -5.04 12.73 4.38
CA ASP A 11 -4.99 13.88 3.47
C ASP A 11 -6.23 13.91 2.55
N PRO A 12 -7.13 14.90 2.71
CA PRO A 12 -8.32 15.03 1.88
C PRO A 12 -8.02 15.38 0.42
N GLU A 13 -6.87 15.97 0.10
CA GLU A 13 -6.53 16.38 -1.28
C GLU A 13 -6.28 15.19 -2.19
N ILE A 14 -5.61 14.16 -1.66
CA ILE A 14 -5.18 12.97 -2.40
C ILE A 14 -5.97 11.71 -2.02
N CYS A 15 -6.84 11.79 -1.01
CA CYS A 15 -7.74 10.69 -0.67
C CYS A 15 -8.83 10.52 -1.76
N ILE A 16 -8.86 9.34 -2.37
CA ILE A 16 -9.89 8.98 -3.36
C ILE A 16 -11.16 8.37 -2.74
N ARG A 17 -11.28 8.37 -1.40
CA ARG A 17 -12.44 7.85 -0.65
C ARG A 17 -12.81 6.41 -1.05
N CYS A 18 -11.81 5.55 -1.14
CA CYS A 18 -12.02 4.13 -1.46
C CYS A 18 -12.43 3.28 -0.25
N TYR A 19 -12.34 3.84 0.96
CA TYR A 19 -12.70 3.22 2.25
C TYR A 19 -11.92 1.95 2.62
N THR A 20 -10.89 1.56 1.86
CA THR A 20 -10.07 0.39 2.18
C THR A 20 -9.40 0.50 3.55
N CYS A 21 -8.96 1.70 3.94
CA CYS A 21 -8.33 1.92 5.24
C CYS A 21 -9.30 1.68 6.41
N GLU A 22 -10.58 2.01 6.24
CA GLU A 22 -11.63 1.78 7.24
C GLU A 22 -11.87 0.29 7.45
N GLU A 23 -12.08 -0.46 6.37
CA GLU A 23 -12.26 -1.92 6.40
C GLU A 23 -11.04 -2.66 6.97
N HIS A 24 -9.84 -2.06 6.87
CA HIS A 24 -8.61 -2.66 7.38
C HIS A 24 -8.29 -2.28 8.83
N CYS A 25 -9.00 -1.33 9.42
CA CYS A 25 -8.73 -0.90 10.79
C CYS A 25 -9.30 -1.95 11.78
N PRO A 26 -8.46 -2.68 12.55
CA PRO A 26 -8.94 -3.77 13.41
C PRO A 26 -9.75 -3.31 14.63
N ILE A 27 -9.79 -1.99 14.87
CA ILE A 27 -10.38 -1.37 16.06
C ILE A 27 -11.38 -0.25 15.72
N ASP A 28 -11.79 -0.16 14.44
CA ASP A 28 -12.80 0.81 13.97
C ASP A 28 -12.49 2.27 14.40
N ALA A 29 -11.21 2.65 14.29
CA ALA A 29 -10.72 4.00 14.55
C ALA A 29 -10.86 4.93 13.34
N ILE A 30 -11.16 4.39 12.16
CA ILE A 30 -11.33 5.17 10.93
C ILE A 30 -12.83 5.18 10.60
N THR A 31 -13.32 6.32 10.16
CA THR A 31 -14.72 6.51 9.74
C THR A 31 -14.77 7.49 8.59
N HIS A 32 -15.87 7.52 7.83
CA HIS A 32 -16.06 8.46 6.73
C HIS A 32 -17.42 9.17 6.78
N ASP A 33 -17.49 10.28 6.05
CA ASP A 33 -18.73 10.90 5.59
C ASP A 33 -18.71 11.03 4.06
N ASP A 34 -19.63 11.80 3.47
CA ASP A 34 -19.67 12.03 2.02
C ASP A 34 -18.43 12.79 1.49
N ASN A 35 -17.68 13.47 2.35
CA ASN A 35 -16.61 14.38 1.97
C ASN A 35 -15.22 13.88 2.31
N ASN A 36 -15.02 13.20 3.45
CA ASN A 36 -13.71 12.86 3.98
C ASN A 36 -13.72 11.51 4.71
N VAL A 37 -12.54 10.91 4.78
CA VAL A 37 -12.24 9.76 5.64
C VAL A 37 -11.32 10.29 6.74
N VAL A 38 -11.64 10.00 8.00
CA VAL A 38 -11.01 10.64 9.16
C VAL A 38 -10.60 9.60 10.20
N VAL A 39 -9.68 9.98 11.10
CA VAL A 39 -9.17 9.07 12.15
C VAL A 39 -9.57 9.59 13.53
N ASP A 40 -10.22 8.73 14.31
CA ASP A 40 -10.51 8.92 15.72
C ASP A 40 -9.24 8.64 16.54
N VAL A 41 -8.56 9.71 16.94
CA VAL A 41 -7.35 9.67 17.77
C VAL A 41 -7.59 9.02 19.14
N SER A 42 -8.82 9.00 19.65
CA SER A 42 -9.13 8.38 20.95
C SER A 42 -9.18 6.85 20.87
N LYS A 43 -9.41 6.32 19.66
CA LYS A 43 -9.43 4.88 19.39
C LYS A 43 -8.10 4.40 18.81
N CYS A 44 -7.49 5.18 17.92
CA CYS A 44 -6.29 4.79 17.20
C CYS A 44 -5.18 4.34 18.17
N ASN A 45 -4.68 3.11 17.96
CA ASN A 45 -3.63 2.50 18.77
C ASN A 45 -2.27 2.45 18.07
N PHE A 46 -2.13 3.15 16.93
CA PHE A 46 -0.91 3.24 16.14
C PHE A 46 -0.38 1.89 15.60
N CYS A 47 -1.27 0.94 15.28
CA CYS A 47 -0.87 -0.35 14.68
C CYS A 47 -0.35 -0.26 13.23
N MET A 48 -0.67 0.82 12.50
CA MET A 48 -0.25 1.09 11.11
C MET A 48 -0.80 0.15 10.02
N ASP A 49 -1.72 -0.76 10.37
CA ASP A 49 -2.32 -1.71 9.42
C ASP A 49 -3.02 -1.00 8.23
N CYS A 50 -3.58 0.18 8.46
CA CYS A 50 -4.29 0.96 7.43
C CYS A 50 -3.38 1.65 6.39
N ILE A 51 -2.05 1.67 6.58
CA ILE A 51 -1.10 2.35 5.68
C ILE A 51 -0.90 1.56 4.38
N SER A 52 -0.50 0.30 4.50
CA SER A 52 -0.22 -0.57 3.34
C SER A 52 -1.37 -0.70 2.31
N PRO A 53 -2.65 -0.77 2.70
CA PRO A 53 -3.75 -0.90 1.74
C PRO A 53 -4.15 0.41 1.03
N CYS A 54 -3.61 1.57 1.42
CA CYS A 54 -3.98 2.85 0.81
C CYS A 54 -3.34 3.02 -0.58
N PRO A 55 -4.11 3.07 -1.69
CA PRO A 55 -3.55 3.12 -3.04
C PRO A 55 -2.93 4.48 -3.39
N THR A 56 -3.30 5.55 -2.69
CA THR A 56 -2.80 6.91 -2.94
C THR A 56 -1.77 7.37 -1.91
N GLY A 57 -1.59 6.63 -0.82
CA GLY A 57 -0.75 7.04 0.30
C GLY A 57 -1.33 8.19 1.15
N SER A 58 -2.59 8.60 0.93
CA SER A 58 -3.20 9.73 1.64
C SER A 58 -3.22 9.58 3.16
N ILE A 59 -3.17 8.36 3.66
CA ILE A 59 -3.22 8.05 5.08
C ILE A 59 -1.88 8.22 5.80
N ASP A 60 -0.73 8.32 5.12
CA ASP A 60 0.58 8.38 5.80
C ASP A 60 0.93 9.82 6.23
N ASN A 61 0.10 10.41 7.10
CA ASN A 61 0.26 11.78 7.55
C ASN A 61 0.08 11.92 9.08
N TRP A 62 1.07 12.53 9.73
CA TRP A 62 1.10 12.73 11.18
C TRP A 62 1.23 14.21 11.52
N ARG A 63 0.51 14.66 12.54
CA ARG A 63 0.65 16.01 13.10
C ARG A 63 0.85 15.93 14.60
N VAL A 64 1.88 16.61 15.10
CA VAL A 64 2.04 16.82 16.54
C VAL A 64 1.30 18.10 16.90
N VAL A 65 0.29 17.97 17.76
CA VAL A 65 -0.61 19.06 18.16
C VAL A 65 -0.77 19.13 19.67
N ALA A 66 -0.96 20.33 20.21
CA ALA A 66 -1.29 20.51 21.62
C ALA A 66 -2.74 20.08 21.94
N GLU A 67 -3.65 20.27 20.99
CA GLU A 67 -5.05 19.87 21.07
C GLU A 67 -5.41 19.03 19.84
N PRO A 68 -5.85 17.78 20.00
CA PRO A 68 -6.20 16.92 18.88
C PRO A 68 -7.42 17.43 18.12
N TYR A 69 -7.38 17.32 16.79
CA TYR A 69 -8.50 17.62 15.92
C TYR A 69 -9.65 16.64 16.14
N THR A 70 -10.85 17.17 16.34
CA THR A 70 -12.07 16.36 16.46
C THR A 70 -12.47 15.76 15.11
N LEU A 71 -13.38 14.79 15.12
CA LEU A 71 -13.89 14.19 13.89
C LEU A 71 -14.58 15.25 13.00
N GLU A 72 -15.36 16.13 13.61
CA GLU A 72 -16.08 17.19 12.90
C GLU A 72 -15.11 18.14 12.20
N GLN A 73 -14.01 18.51 12.86
CA GLN A 73 -12.97 19.34 12.25
C GLN A 73 -12.31 18.64 11.07
N GLN A 74 -12.00 17.35 11.21
CA GLN A 74 -11.39 16.57 10.14
C GLN A 74 -12.32 16.43 8.92
N PHE A 75 -13.63 16.30 9.12
CA PHE A 75 -14.60 16.24 8.00
C PHE A 75 -14.69 17.52 7.18
N GLU A 76 -14.34 18.67 7.77
CA GLU A 76 -14.35 19.97 7.08
C GLU A 76 -13.01 20.31 6.40
N MET A 77 -11.97 19.49 6.58
CA MET A 77 -10.65 19.75 5.99
C MET A 77 -10.67 19.57 4.48
N LEU A 78 -10.25 20.60 3.75
CA LEU A 78 -9.97 20.51 2.32
C LEU A 78 -8.49 20.21 2.03
N GLU A 79 -7.62 20.58 2.96
CA GLU A 79 -6.17 20.38 2.92
C GLU A 79 -5.72 20.02 4.34
N LEU A 80 -4.58 19.33 4.47
CA LEU A 80 -4.01 19.05 5.77
C LEU A 80 -3.53 20.33 6.44
N PRO A 81 -3.72 20.48 7.76
CA PRO A 81 -3.17 21.60 8.50
C PRO A 81 -1.64 21.57 8.47
N GLU A 82 -1.02 22.76 8.47
CA GLU A 82 0.42 22.90 8.64
C GLU A 82 0.87 22.37 10.01
N GLN A 83 2.10 21.86 10.07
CA GLN A 83 2.68 21.40 11.33
C GLN A 83 3.01 22.61 12.21
N GLU A 84 2.55 22.61 13.46
CA GLU A 84 2.87 23.69 14.41
C GLU A 84 4.39 23.76 14.65
N GLU A 85 4.99 24.92 14.35
CA GLU A 85 6.43 25.15 14.52
C GLU A 85 6.83 25.09 16.01
N GLY A 86 7.82 24.26 16.34
CA GLY A 86 8.39 24.16 17.69
C GLY A 86 7.81 23.06 18.58
N LEU A 87 6.91 22.22 18.06
CA LEU A 87 6.51 20.97 18.71
C LEU A 87 7.38 19.82 18.22
N GLU A 88 8.45 19.52 18.96
CA GLU A 88 9.30 18.35 18.67
C GLU A 88 8.53 17.05 18.98
N GLU A 89 8.71 16.03 18.14
CA GLU A 89 8.19 14.68 18.38
C GLU A 89 8.54 14.23 19.80
N PRO A 90 7.64 13.55 20.54
CA PRO A 90 8.03 12.92 21.78
C PRO A 90 9.17 11.95 21.47
N SER A 91 10.38 12.29 21.90
CA SER A 91 11.54 11.42 21.76
C SER A 91 11.25 10.16 22.55
N ASP A 92 11.00 9.07 21.82
CA ASP A 92 10.95 7.75 22.43
C ASP A 92 12.32 7.50 23.08
N GLY A 93 12.29 7.22 24.38
CA GLY A 93 13.42 7.49 25.27
C GLY A 93 14.70 6.73 24.90
N GLY A 94 15.79 7.49 24.78
CA GLY A 94 17.09 7.15 25.38
C GLY A 94 18.00 6.18 24.62
N GLY A 95 18.94 6.73 23.84
CA GLY A 95 20.16 6.05 23.43
C GLY A 95 20.97 6.92 22.47
N SER A 96 22.26 7.10 22.74
CA SER A 96 23.24 7.93 22.02
C SER A 96 22.97 8.06 20.50
N LEU A 97 22.33 9.15 20.09
CA LEU A 97 21.94 9.43 18.69
C LEU A 97 23.11 9.27 17.71
N GLU A 98 24.32 9.69 18.08
CA GLU A 98 25.46 9.62 17.16
C GLU A 98 25.93 8.19 16.84
N ALA A 99 25.82 7.24 17.77
CA ALA A 99 26.21 5.86 17.50
C ALA A 99 25.16 5.11 16.67
N LEU A 100 23.89 5.53 16.79
CA LEU A 100 22.78 5.01 16.00
C LEU A 100 22.82 5.59 14.58
N GLU A 101 23.17 6.87 14.44
CA GLU A 101 23.36 7.54 13.15
C GLU A 101 24.48 6.89 12.33
N ASP A 102 25.63 6.59 12.96
CA ASP A 102 26.75 5.90 12.29
C ASP A 102 26.36 4.48 11.80
N GLU A 103 25.58 3.74 12.60
CA GLU A 103 25.12 2.39 12.24
C GLU A 103 24.04 2.43 11.15
N ILE A 104 23.14 3.41 11.20
CA ILE A 104 22.15 3.68 10.16
C ILE A 104 22.84 4.10 8.86
N GLU A 105 23.83 4.97 8.91
CA GLU A 105 24.59 5.42 7.73
C GLU A 105 25.36 4.25 7.11
N ALA A 106 25.97 3.38 7.92
CA ALA A 106 26.61 2.16 7.44
C ALA A 106 25.62 1.18 6.79
N LEU A 107 24.42 1.02 7.35
CA LEU A 107 23.36 0.18 6.77
C LEU A 107 22.82 0.76 5.46
N LEU A 108 22.58 2.07 5.40
CA LEU A 108 22.13 2.77 4.19
C LEU A 108 23.18 2.72 3.09
N ALA A 109 24.46 2.93 3.43
CA ALA A 109 25.57 2.82 2.49
C ALA A 109 25.64 1.40 1.89
N LYS A 110 25.53 0.37 2.73
CA LYS A 110 25.52 -1.03 2.28
C LYS A 110 24.29 -1.40 1.45
N ALA A 111 23.12 -0.84 1.79
CA ALA A 111 21.91 -1.00 0.98
C ALA A 111 22.05 -0.31 -0.40
N HIS A 112 22.77 0.81 -0.45
CA HIS A 112 23.00 1.58 -1.67
C HIS A 112 24.21 1.11 -2.51
N GLU A 113 25.06 0.21 -2.01
CA GLU A 113 26.17 -0.37 -2.80
C GLU A 113 25.67 -1.02 -4.12
N GLY A 114 24.40 -1.48 -4.16
CA GLY A 114 23.77 -2.03 -5.36
C GLY A 114 22.94 -1.06 -6.20
N THR A 115 22.66 0.16 -5.73
CA THR A 115 21.69 1.08 -6.37
C THR A 115 22.32 2.08 -7.36
N GLY A 116 23.66 2.11 -7.46
CA GLY A 116 24.41 3.05 -8.31
C GLY A 116 24.45 2.74 -9.82
N GLY A 117 23.67 1.77 -10.31
CA GLY A 117 23.53 1.52 -11.74
C GLY A 117 22.48 2.45 -12.35
N LYS A 118 22.66 2.86 -13.62
CA LYS A 118 21.54 3.48 -14.37
C LYS A 118 20.34 2.53 -14.27
N PRO A 119 19.17 2.95 -13.77
CA PRO A 119 18.03 2.06 -13.68
C PRO A 119 17.73 1.52 -15.08
N VAL A 120 18.03 0.24 -15.28
CA VAL A 120 17.74 -0.48 -16.51
C VAL A 120 16.45 -1.22 -16.24
N ALA A 121 15.36 -0.75 -16.83
CA ALA A 121 14.11 -1.48 -16.80
C ALA A 121 14.38 -2.93 -17.25
N PRO A 122 13.79 -3.94 -16.59
CA PRO A 122 13.90 -5.31 -17.07
C PRO A 122 13.47 -5.36 -18.53
N ALA A 123 14.08 -6.25 -19.31
CA ALA A 123 13.81 -6.32 -20.76
C ALA A 123 12.32 -6.50 -21.09
N SER A 124 11.54 -7.05 -20.14
CA SER A 124 10.08 -7.16 -20.17
C SER A 124 9.32 -5.85 -19.94
N ALA A 125 9.86 -4.90 -19.18
CA ALA A 125 9.20 -3.65 -18.79
C ALA A 125 9.43 -2.49 -19.77
N SER A 126 10.40 -2.60 -20.68
CA SER A 126 10.82 -1.47 -21.51
C SER A 126 9.92 -1.19 -22.72
N LYS A 127 9.12 -2.18 -23.17
CA LYS A 127 8.23 -2.04 -24.34
C LYS A 127 7.01 -2.97 -24.20
N PRO A 128 5.78 -2.49 -24.42
CA PRO A 128 4.60 -3.34 -24.50
C PRO A 128 4.81 -4.37 -25.62
N SER A 129 4.87 -5.64 -25.24
CA SER A 129 5.02 -6.75 -26.18
C SER A 129 3.65 -7.32 -26.52
N ILE A 130 3.20 -7.06 -27.75
CA ILE A 130 1.98 -7.63 -28.31
C ILE A 130 2.30 -8.86 -29.17
N ASN A 131 1.33 -9.76 -29.35
CA ASN A 131 1.44 -10.92 -30.25
C ASN A 131 2.64 -11.86 -29.98
N LEU A 132 3.05 -12.05 -28.71
CA LEU A 132 4.14 -12.99 -28.37
C LEU A 132 3.91 -14.39 -28.93
N PHE A 133 2.65 -14.83 -28.89
CA PHE A 133 2.22 -16.13 -29.38
C PHE A 133 1.15 -15.93 -30.45
N ASN A 134 1.42 -16.47 -31.64
CA ASN A 134 0.52 -16.36 -32.79
C ASN A 134 0.37 -17.73 -33.45
N ARG A 135 -0.43 -17.81 -34.54
CA ARG A 135 -0.69 -19.10 -35.22
C ARG A 135 0.57 -19.77 -35.76
N ALA A 136 1.61 -19.02 -36.14
CA ALA A 136 2.87 -19.56 -36.62
C ALA A 136 3.83 -19.96 -35.48
N LYS A 137 3.73 -19.29 -34.33
CA LYS A 137 4.52 -19.55 -33.12
C LYS A 137 3.61 -19.57 -31.87
N PRO A 138 2.82 -20.63 -31.67
CA PRO A 138 1.89 -20.70 -30.55
C PRO A 138 2.62 -20.99 -29.23
N ALA A 139 2.00 -20.59 -28.11
CA ALA A 139 2.44 -21.04 -26.79
C ALA A 139 2.21 -22.55 -26.66
N ARG A 140 3.09 -23.22 -25.91
CA ARG A 140 2.96 -24.63 -25.59
C ARG A 140 2.57 -24.76 -24.13
N ALA A 141 1.57 -25.59 -23.86
CA ALA A 141 1.13 -25.90 -22.52
C ALA A 141 0.96 -27.41 -22.36
N ILE A 142 1.12 -27.88 -21.13
CA ILE A 142 0.80 -29.24 -20.71
C ILE A 142 -0.52 -29.18 -19.95
N GLU A 143 -1.49 -30.00 -20.34
CA GLU A 143 -2.72 -30.18 -19.57
C GLU A 143 -2.40 -30.92 -18.26
N GLN A 144 -2.51 -30.21 -17.14
CA GLN A 144 -2.31 -30.79 -15.81
C GLN A 144 -3.61 -31.30 -15.19
N GLY A 145 -4.75 -30.80 -15.67
CA GLY A 145 -6.06 -31.21 -15.16
C GLY A 145 -7.13 -31.02 -16.21
N ASN A 146 -8.04 -31.99 -16.30
CA ASN A 146 -9.22 -31.98 -17.17
C ASN A 146 -10.40 -32.51 -16.38
N PHE A 147 -11.17 -31.60 -15.79
CA PHE A 147 -12.27 -31.95 -14.90
C PHE A 147 -13.59 -31.60 -15.54
N ARG A 148 -14.48 -32.58 -15.71
CA ARG A 148 -15.86 -32.31 -16.10
C ARG A 148 -16.59 -31.67 -14.92
N LEU A 149 -17.26 -30.56 -15.19
CA LEU A 149 -18.05 -29.81 -14.21
C LEU A 149 -19.55 -30.09 -14.32
N THR A 150 -20.00 -30.70 -15.43
CA THR A 150 -21.40 -31.08 -15.64
C THR A 150 -21.65 -32.55 -15.34
N ASP A 151 -22.88 -32.88 -14.94
CA ASP A 151 -23.31 -34.26 -14.77
C ASP A 151 -23.12 -35.11 -16.03
N ALA A 152 -22.98 -36.43 -15.86
CA ALA A 152 -22.71 -37.36 -16.96
C ALA A 152 -23.81 -37.33 -18.03
N ASP A 153 -25.06 -37.13 -17.62
CA ASP A 153 -26.24 -37.13 -18.50
C ASP A 153 -26.60 -35.73 -19.01
N ALA A 154 -25.82 -34.70 -18.68
CA ALA A 154 -26.07 -33.34 -19.17
C ALA A 154 -25.83 -33.25 -20.68
N GLU A 155 -26.72 -32.52 -21.37
CA GLU A 155 -26.64 -32.28 -22.81
C GLU A 155 -25.39 -31.46 -23.22
N SER A 156 -24.73 -30.81 -22.26
CA SER A 156 -23.51 -30.00 -22.47
C SER A 156 -22.34 -30.51 -21.62
N ASP A 157 -21.17 -30.65 -22.24
CA ASP A 157 -19.91 -31.03 -21.57
C ASP A 157 -19.10 -29.76 -21.25
N VAL A 158 -19.16 -29.30 -20.01
CA VAL A 158 -18.34 -28.16 -19.53
C VAL A 158 -17.18 -28.71 -18.71
N ARG A 159 -15.96 -28.25 -19.02
CA ARG A 159 -14.73 -28.73 -18.39
C ARG A 159 -13.89 -27.59 -17.83
N HIS A 160 -13.33 -27.81 -16.65
CA HIS A 160 -12.22 -27.02 -16.13
C HIS A 160 -10.92 -27.66 -16.60
N ILE A 161 -10.20 -26.96 -17.48
CA ILE A 161 -8.90 -27.39 -17.99
C ILE A 161 -7.81 -26.53 -17.34
N ILE A 162 -6.87 -27.17 -16.66
CA ILE A 162 -5.70 -26.51 -16.05
C ILE A 162 -4.52 -26.69 -16.99
N LEU A 163 -3.99 -25.58 -17.49
CA LEU A 163 -2.86 -25.55 -18.40
C LEU A 163 -1.60 -25.08 -17.68
N ASN A 164 -0.54 -25.87 -17.74
CA ASN A 164 0.79 -25.49 -17.29
C ASN A 164 1.63 -25.04 -18.47
N LEU A 165 2.05 -23.78 -18.44
CA LEU A 165 2.84 -23.15 -19.48
C LEU A 165 4.35 -23.31 -19.26
N GLY A 166 4.78 -23.96 -18.18
CA GLY A 166 6.19 -24.26 -17.89
C GLY A 166 7.05 -22.99 -17.84
N GLU A 167 8.18 -23.03 -18.55
CA GLU A 167 9.13 -21.90 -18.68
C GLU A 167 8.69 -20.84 -19.70
N GLN A 168 7.46 -20.90 -20.20
CA GLN A 168 6.97 -19.92 -21.17
C GLN A 168 6.90 -18.53 -20.52
N VAL A 169 7.69 -17.59 -21.05
CA VAL A 169 7.77 -16.23 -20.51
C VAL A 169 6.55 -15.42 -20.92
N PHE A 170 5.82 -14.93 -19.91
CA PHE A 170 4.82 -13.87 -20.07
C PHE A 170 5.40 -12.61 -19.43
N PRO A 171 5.83 -11.62 -20.23
CA PRO A 171 6.20 -10.33 -19.68
C PRO A 171 4.92 -9.70 -19.12
N VAL A 172 4.79 -9.72 -17.80
CA VAL A 172 3.73 -9.00 -17.10
C VAL A 172 4.07 -7.52 -17.21
N LEU A 173 3.09 -6.72 -17.61
CA LEU A 173 3.10 -5.28 -17.35
C LEU A 173 2.81 -5.14 -15.86
N GLU A 174 3.85 -5.01 -15.04
CA GLU A 174 3.71 -4.30 -13.76
C GLU A 174 3.68 -2.80 -14.04
#